data_AF-U9V424-F1
#
_entry.id   AF-U9V424-F1
#
_cell.length_a   1.000
_cell.length_b   1.000
_cell.length_c   1.000
_cell.angle_alpha   90.00
_cell.angle_beta   90.00
_cell.angle_gamma   90.00
#
_symmetry.space_group_name_H-M   'P 1'
#
loop_
_entity.id
_entity.type
_entity.pdbx_description
1 polymer ?
#
loop_
_entity_poly.entity_id
_entity_poly.type
_entity_poly.pdbx_seq_one_letter_code
_entity_poly.pdbx_strand_id
1 'polypeptide(L)'
;MWRHEPDEKQTTELQAQIKKADAINDNSSNNSIPSTCLGLSYKTHSEAVYTSRLLNFNNLPEPKNSDDYYRYNDNIISIESSVLLSQQIDISQLDINNLLETKNSDDD
;
A
#
# COMPACT_ATOMS: atom_id res chain seq x y z
N MET A 1 13.73 -18.44 -7.02
CA MET A 1 14.32 -17.52 -8.02
C MET A 1 13.20 -17.21 -9.00
N TRP A 2 12.61 -16.01 -8.93
CA TRP A 2 11.54 -15.63 -9.86
C TRP A 2 12.18 -15.21 -11.18
N ARG A 3 11.99 -16.01 -12.24
CA ARG A 3 12.34 -15.62 -13.61
C ARG A 3 11.05 -15.18 -14.31
N HIS A 4 10.89 -13.87 -14.42
CA HIS A 4 9.87 -13.28 -15.26
C HIS A 4 10.50 -13.03 -16.63
N GLU A 5 10.07 -13.79 -17.64
CA GLU A 5 10.42 -13.51 -19.03
C GLU A 5 9.46 -12.45 -19.57
N PRO A 6 9.97 -11.28 -19.99
CA PRO A 6 9.11 -10.24 -20.52
C PRO A 6 8.56 -10.66 -21.89
N ASP A 7 7.27 -10.39 -22.10
CA ASP A 7 6.59 -10.59 -23.38
C ASP A 7 7.10 -9.61 -24.45
N GLU A 8 6.97 -9.95 -25.73
CA GLU A 8 7.42 -9.13 -26.86
C GLU A 8 6.80 -7.73 -26.85
N LYS A 9 5.55 -7.63 -26.39
CA LYS A 9 4.87 -6.35 -26.19
C LYS A 9 5.53 -5.50 -25.11
N GLN A 10 5.95 -6.12 -24.00
CA GLN A 10 6.63 -5.42 -22.90
C GLN A 10 8.01 -4.96 -23.34
N THR A 11 8.75 -5.76 -24.11
CA THR A 11 10.05 -5.37 -24.64
C THR A 11 9.94 -4.21 -25.63
N THR A 12 8.92 -4.22 -26.48
CA THR A 12 8.67 -3.15 -27.47
C THR A 12 8.26 -1.85 -26.79
N GLU A 13 7.36 -1.90 -25.81
CA GLU A 13 6.94 -0.74 -25.02
C GLU A 13 8.13 -0.14 -24.26
N LEU A 14 8.96 -0.97 -23.63
CA LEU A 14 10.15 -0.53 -22.91
C LEU A 14 11.14 0.18 -23.84
N GLN A 15 11.39 -0.37 -25.04
CA GLN A 15 12.25 0.25 -26.03
C GLN A 15 11.72 1.62 -26.51
N ALA A 16 10.40 1.74 -26.69
CA ALA A 16 9.76 2.99 -27.07
C ALA A 16 9.91 4.06 -25.97
N GLN A 17 9.74 3.67 -24.70
CA GLN A 17 9.94 4.56 -23.56
C GLN A 17 11.39 5.01 -23.41
N ILE A 18 12.36 4.10 -23.59
CA ILE A 18 13.80 4.43 -23.59
C ILE A 18 14.10 5.48 -24.66
N LYS A 19 13.68 5.24 -25.91
CA LYS A 19 13.91 6.18 -27.01
C LYS A 19 13.28 7.56 -26.76
N LYS A 20 12.09 7.59 -26.15
CA LYS A 20 11.43 8.85 -25.76
C LYS A 20 12.21 9.58 -24.66
N ALA A 21 12.72 8.86 -23.66
CA ALA A 21 13.53 9.42 -22.59
C ALA A 21 14.85 9.98 -23.12
N ASP A 22 15.53 9.25 -24.01
CA ASP A 22 16.78 9.71 -24.65
C ASP A 22 16.55 11.00 -25.45
N ALA A 23 15.46 11.06 -26.24
CA ALA A 23 15.12 12.27 -26.97
C ALA A 23 14.85 13.47 -26.04
N ILE A 24 14.25 13.25 -24.87
CA ILE A 24 14.07 14.28 -23.83
C ILE A 24 15.41 14.68 -23.22
N ASN A 25 16.29 13.72 -22.93
CA ASN A 25 17.61 14.00 -22.37
C ASN A 25 18.48 14.79 -23.34
N ASP A 26 18.43 14.46 -24.64
CA ASP A 26 19.19 15.15 -25.69
C ASP A 26 18.63 16.55 -25.99
N ASN A 27 17.30 16.73 -25.89
CA ASN A 27 16.66 18.04 -26.09
C ASN A 27 16.63 18.89 -24.82
N SER A 28 16.84 18.27 -23.66
CA SER A 28 17.14 18.96 -22.43
C SER A 28 18.50 19.59 -22.66
N SER A 29 18.49 20.85 -23.12
CA SER A 29 19.61 21.73 -22.87
C SER A 29 19.91 21.51 -21.41
N ASN A 30 21.08 20.91 -21.12
CA ASN A 30 21.68 20.85 -19.81
C ASN A 30 21.94 22.30 -19.40
N ASN A 31 20.87 23.06 -19.17
CA ASN A 31 20.81 24.05 -18.15
C ASN A 31 21.08 23.20 -16.92
N SER A 32 22.36 23.09 -16.61
CA SER A 32 22.88 22.87 -15.29
C SER A 32 22.08 23.83 -14.41
N ILE A 33 20.88 23.39 -13.99
CA ILE A 33 20.23 23.95 -12.83
C ILE A 33 21.29 23.66 -11.79
N PRO A 34 21.99 24.69 -11.27
CA PRO A 34 22.91 24.45 -10.19
C PRO A 34 22.05 23.74 -9.15
N SER A 35 22.49 22.57 -8.66
CA SER A 35 21.78 21.83 -7.61
C SER A 35 21.43 22.70 -6.39
N THR A 36 22.01 23.89 -6.33
CA THR A 36 21.77 25.01 -5.42
C THR A 36 20.46 25.80 -5.62
N CYS A 37 19.67 25.59 -6.68
CA CYS A 37 18.51 26.45 -6.98
C CYS A 37 17.14 25.92 -6.52
N LEU A 38 17.03 24.67 -6.06
CA LEU A 38 15.97 24.31 -5.12
C LEU A 38 16.42 24.85 -3.76
N GLY A 39 15.74 25.87 -3.25
CA GLY A 39 16.07 26.56 -1.99
C GLY A 39 16.01 25.66 -0.75
N LEU A 40 16.90 24.69 -0.65
CA LEU A 40 17.16 23.91 0.54
C LEU A 40 18.29 24.63 1.29
N SER A 41 17.92 25.51 2.23
CA SER A 41 18.86 26.08 3.18
C SER A 41 19.18 25.05 4.27
N TYR A 42 19.88 23.96 3.90
CA TYR A 42 20.37 23.02 4.90
C TYR A 42 21.48 23.69 5.72
N LYS A 43 21.18 23.97 6.98
CA LYS A 43 22.18 24.37 7.97
C LYS A 43 22.88 23.12 8.46
N THR A 44 24.12 22.91 8.04
CA THR A 44 24.96 21.84 8.58
C THR A 44 25.45 22.22 9.96
N HIS A 45 25.47 21.25 10.89
CA HIS A 45 26.06 21.43 12.22
C HIS A 45 27.52 20.96 12.18
N SER A 46 28.43 21.73 12.77
CA SER A 46 29.88 21.44 12.78
C SER A 46 30.25 20.13 13.48
N GLU A 47 29.38 19.64 14.36
CA GLU A 47 29.56 18.39 15.11
C GLU A 47 28.92 17.17 14.41
N ALA A 48 28.10 17.40 13.38
CA ALA A 48 27.39 16.33 12.69
C ALA A 48 28.27 15.70 11.60
N VAL A 49 28.28 14.36 11.56
CA VAL A 49 29.01 13.58 10.55
C VAL A 49 28.01 13.02 9.53
N TYR A 50 28.05 13.54 8.30
CA TYR A 50 27.17 13.15 7.19
C TYR A 50 27.82 12.16 6.21
N THR A 51 28.85 11.44 6.64
CA THR A 51 29.48 10.41 5.81
C THR A 51 28.72 9.09 5.91
N SER A 52 28.59 8.40 4.78
CA SER A 52 28.10 7.04 4.73
C SER A 52 29.00 6.15 5.59
N ARG A 53 28.43 5.40 6.54
CA ARG A 53 29.14 4.38 7.32
C ARG A 53 28.62 3.00 6.94
N LEU A 54 29.53 2.04 6.79
CA LEU A 54 29.15 0.65 6.57
C LEU A 54 28.40 0.13 7.83
N LEU A 55 27.13 -0.24 7.65
CA LEU A 55 26.31 -0.80 8.72
C LEU A 55 26.59 -2.30 8.85
N ASN A 56 26.92 -2.76 10.06
CA ASN A 56 27.08 -4.19 10.32
C ASN A 56 25.71 -4.81 10.66
N PHE A 57 25.15 -5.56 9.71
CA PHE A 57 23.85 -6.21 9.87
C PHE A 57 23.86 -7.39 10.85
N ASN A 58 25.01 -8.02 11.10
CA ASN A 58 25.10 -9.24 11.92
C ASN A 58 24.76 -9.03 13.39
N ASN A 59 24.84 -7.78 13.88
CA ASN A 59 24.60 -7.43 15.28
C ASN A 59 23.34 -6.58 15.47
N LEU A 60 22.50 -6.44 14.44
CA LEU A 60 21.24 -5.70 14.55
C LEU A 60 20.16 -6.64 15.11
N PRO A 61 19.26 -6.13 15.98
CA PRO A 61 18.08 -6.88 16.38
C PRO A 61 17.18 -7.11 15.16
N GLU A 62 16.39 -8.17 15.23
CA GLU A 62 15.43 -8.50 14.17
C GLU A 62 14.45 -7.34 13.96
N PRO A 63 14.22 -6.91 12.71
CA PRO A 63 13.33 -5.80 12.44
C PRO A 63 11.88 -6.16 12.76
N LYS A 64 11.19 -5.28 13.49
CA LYS A 64 9.79 -5.48 13.90
C LYS A 64 8.80 -5.56 12.74
N ASN A 65 9.20 -5.15 11.53
CA ASN A 65 8.37 -5.16 10.33
C ASN A 65 8.65 -6.38 9.43
N SER A 66 9.17 -7.47 9.97
CA SER A 66 9.25 -8.76 9.25
C SER A 66 7.85 -9.16 8.76
N ASP A 67 7.75 -9.81 7.60
CA ASP A 67 6.48 -10.29 7.00
C ASP A 67 5.61 -11.08 8.00
N ASP A 68 6.25 -11.81 8.92
CA ASP A 68 5.58 -12.59 9.97
C ASP A 68 4.77 -11.75 10.97
N TYR A 69 5.02 -10.44 11.07
CA TYR A 69 4.28 -9.52 11.95
C TYR A 69 2.82 -9.35 11.51
N TYR A 70 2.57 -9.34 10.19
CA TYR A 70 1.22 -9.15 9.64
C TYR A 70 0.44 -10.46 9.50
N ARG A 71 1.14 -11.61 9.42
CA ARG A 71 0.51 -12.94 9.35
C ARG A 71 -0.46 -13.22 10.49
N TYR A 72 -0.10 -12.84 11.71
CA TYR A 72 -0.97 -13.06 12.88
C TYR A 72 -2.20 -12.14 12.84
N ASN A 73 -2.03 -10.90 12.37
CA ASN A 73 -3.09 -9.90 12.36
C ASN A 73 -4.14 -10.20 11.28
N ASP A 74 -3.72 -10.67 10.11
CA ASP A 74 -4.63 -11.10 9.03
C ASP A 74 -5.45 -12.33 9.44
N ASN A 75 -4.85 -13.25 10.21
CA ASN A 75 -5.55 -14.41 10.75
C ASN A 75 -6.61 -14.02 11.79
N ILE A 76 -6.34 -13.05 12.66
CA ILE A 76 -7.33 -12.56 13.64
C ILE A 76 -8.52 -11.92 12.92
N ILE A 77 -8.25 -11.02 11.96
CA ILE A 77 -9.31 -10.34 11.21
C ILE A 77 -10.16 -11.36 10.43
N SER A 78 -9.54 -12.38 9.85
CA SER A 78 -10.23 -13.45 9.14
C SER A 78 -11.09 -14.32 10.06
N ILE A 79 -10.60 -14.70 11.24
CA ILE A 79 -11.33 -15.51 12.23
C ILE A 79 -12.54 -14.73 12.76
N GLU A 80 -12.36 -13.48 13.18
CA GLU A 80 -13.45 -12.65 13.70
C GLU A 80 -14.53 -12.40 12.64
N SER A 81 -14.13 -12.11 11.40
CA SER A 81 -15.07 -11.97 10.29
C SER A 81 -15.87 -13.26 10.03
N SER A 82 -15.22 -14.42 10.04
CA SER A 82 -15.88 -15.73 9.84
C SER A 82 -16.85 -16.06 10.96
N VAL A 83 -16.48 -15.75 12.21
CA VAL A 83 -17.32 -15.94 13.40
C VAL A 83 -18.53 -15.01 13.38
N LEU A 84 -18.36 -13.75 12.95
CA LEU A 84 -19.47 -12.80 12.79
C LEU A 84 -20.44 -13.20 11.67
N LEU A 85 -19.93 -13.73 10.54
CA LEU A 85 -20.75 -14.26 9.45
C LEU A 85 -21.54 -15.52 9.85
N SER A 86 -20.96 -16.37 10.71
CA SER A 86 -21.61 -17.60 11.18
C SER A 86 -22.71 -17.33 12.23
N GLN A 87 -22.69 -16.15 12.86
CA GLN A 87 -23.70 -15.70 13.82
C GLN A 87 -24.83 -14.89 13.15
N GLN A 88 -24.83 -14.82 11.81
CA GLN A 88 -25.86 -14.09 11.07
C GLN A 88 -27.22 -14.77 11.29
N ILE A 89 -28.08 -14.02 11.99
CA ILE A 89 -29.42 -14.31 12.49
C ILE A 89 -30.24 -15.16 11.51
N ASP A 90 -30.87 -16.24 12.01
CA ASP A 90 -31.83 -17.04 11.26
C ASP A 90 -33.14 -16.25 11.03
N ILE A 91 -33.16 -15.47 9.95
CA ILE A 91 -34.29 -14.61 9.53
C ILE A 91 -35.52 -15.42 9.10
N SER A 92 -35.40 -16.75 8.96
CA SER A 92 -36.47 -17.65 8.54
C SER A 92 -37.62 -17.71 9.55
N GLN A 93 -37.37 -17.36 10.81
CA GLN A 93 -38.37 -17.39 11.88
C GLN A 93 -39.12 -16.06 12.06
N LEU A 94 -38.77 -15.01 11.31
CA LEU A 94 -39.44 -13.71 11.40
C LEU A 94 -40.71 -13.73 10.55
N ASP A 95 -41.82 -14.20 11.12
CA ASP A 95 -43.13 -14.15 10.47
C ASP A 95 -43.67 -12.71 10.45
N ILE A 96 -43.57 -12.05 9.31
CA ILE A 96 -43.97 -10.65 9.08
C ILE A 96 -45.50 -10.48 9.22
N ASN A 97 -46.27 -11.57 9.13
CA ASN A 97 -47.73 -11.51 9.13
C ASN A 97 -48.32 -11.12 10.50
N ASN A 98 -47.62 -11.38 11.61
CA ASN A 98 -48.08 -11.01 12.95
C ASN A 98 -48.02 -9.48 13.24
N LEU A 99 -47.38 -8.68 12.39
CA LEU A 99 -47.27 -7.22 12.59
C LEU A 99 -48.46 -6.43 12.02
N LEU A 100 -49.23 -7.03 11.10
CA LEU A 100 -50.32 -6.33 10.40
C LEU A 100 -51.68 -6.42 11.11
N GLU A 101 -51.81 -7.25 12.15
CA GLU A 101 -53.07 -7.38 12.90
C GLU A 101 -53.31 -6.27 13.95
N THR A 102 -52.31 -5.46 14.31
CA THR A 102 -52.46 -4.46 15.39
C THR A 102 -52.78 -3.04 14.92
N LYS A 103 -53.32 -2.84 13.72
CA LYS A 103 -53.59 -1.49 13.17
C LYS A 103 -55.00 -1.21 12.66
N ASN A 104 -55.97 -2.11 12.86
CA ASN A 104 -57.36 -1.86 12.46
C ASN A 104 -58.36 -2.17 13.58
N SER A 105 -58.33 -1.41 14.67
CA SER A 105 -59.53 -1.14 15.47
C SER A 105 -59.32 0.12 16.31
N ASP A 106 -59.61 1.27 15.72
CA ASP A 106 -60.09 2.45 16.43
C ASP A 106 -60.84 3.26 15.37
N ASP A 107 -62.17 3.20 15.40
CA ASP A 107 -63.09 4.25 14.96
C ASP A 107 -64.48 3.91 15.55
N ASP A 108 -64.80 4.57 16.66
CA ASP A 108 -66.18 4.86 17.12
C ASP A 108 -66.83 5.89 16.18
#